data_AF-A0AAX3W375-F1
#
_entry.id   AF-A0AAX3W375-F1
#
_cell.length_a   1.000
_cell.length_b   1.000
_cell.length_c   1.000
_cell.angle_alpha   90.00
_cell.angle_beta   90.00
_cell.angle_gamma   90.00
#
_symmetry.space_group_name_H-M   'P 1'
#
loop_
_entity.id
_entity.type
_entity.pdbx_description
1 polymer ?
#
loop_
_entity_poly.entity_id
_entity_poly.type
_entity_poly.pdbx_seq_one_letter_code
_entity_poly.pdbx_strand_id
1 'polypeptide(L)'
;MVKLSFEITDIEGFCTNGKKGIVGKRMYNVIDCYDLTVLKANLNDRFYEDYLYPEQFINNVYIKIFKGKELESLIIFKQSSTADNAREYKVNQICLYLDYFFQS
;
A
#
# COMPACT_ATOMS: atom_id res chain seq x y z
N MET A 1 10.98 5.14 -20.00
CA MET A 1 10.49 4.31 -18.88
C MET A 1 10.90 4.98 -17.59
N VAL A 2 10.06 4.94 -16.57
CA VAL A 2 10.31 5.52 -15.24
C VAL A 2 10.09 4.46 -14.17
N LYS A 3 10.65 4.69 -12.98
CA LYS A 3 10.51 3.80 -11.83
C LYS A 3 9.43 4.34 -10.91
N LEU A 4 8.42 3.51 -10.66
CA LEU A 4 7.51 3.69 -9.54
C LEU A 4 7.99 2.86 -8.37
N SER A 5 8.17 3.51 -7.23
CA SER A 5 8.54 2.88 -5.97
C SER A 5 7.34 2.91 -5.02
N PHE A 6 7.10 1.80 -4.34
CA PHE A 6 6.00 1.63 -3.41
C PHE A 6 6.57 1.32 -2.03
N GLU A 7 6.08 2.04 -1.02
CA GLU A 7 6.32 1.76 0.39
C GLU A 7 4.96 1.46 1.04
N ILE A 8 4.76 0.19 1.38
CA ILE A 8 3.55 -0.35 1.99
C ILE A 8 3.85 -0.58 3.48
N THR A 9 3.17 0.10 4.38
CA THR A 9 3.46 0.02 5.81
C THR A 9 2.20 -0.15 6.64
N ASP A 10 2.36 -0.73 7.82
CA ASP A 10 1.38 -0.52 8.88
C ASP A 10 1.49 0.90 9.47
N ILE A 11 0.67 1.21 10.47
CA ILE A 11 0.65 2.53 11.11
C ILE A 11 1.98 2.88 11.80
N GLU A 12 2.64 1.92 12.45
CA GLU A 12 3.93 2.17 13.10
C GLU A 12 5.02 2.45 12.07
N GLY A 13 5.05 1.68 10.98
CA GLY A 13 5.93 1.96 9.84
C GLY A 13 5.65 3.32 9.22
N PHE A 14 4.38 3.70 9.07
CA PHE A 14 4.02 5.01 8.53
C PHE A 14 4.54 6.15 9.41
N CYS A 15 4.26 6.10 10.71
CA CYS A 15 4.66 7.13 11.68
C CYS A 15 6.17 7.26 11.86
N THR A 16 6.91 6.17 11.63
CA THR A 16 8.37 6.13 11.83
C THR A 16 9.16 6.22 10.53
N ASN A 17 8.50 6.43 9.39
CA ASN A 17 9.10 6.40 8.05
C ASN A 17 9.87 5.09 7.80
N GLY A 18 9.21 3.97 8.10
CA GLY A 18 9.70 2.61 7.87
C GLY A 18 10.85 2.18 8.79
N LYS A 19 11.12 2.90 9.88
CA LYS A 19 12.16 2.53 10.87
C LYS A 19 11.70 1.45 11.85
N LYS A 20 10.39 1.30 12.04
CA LYS A 20 9.73 0.30 12.88
C LYS A 20 8.49 -0.25 12.16
N GLY A 21 7.74 -1.12 12.83
CA GLY A 21 6.54 -1.73 12.28
C GLY A 21 6.80 -2.66 11.10
N ILE A 22 5.75 -2.88 10.31
CA ILE A 22 5.78 -3.73 9.13
C ILE A 22 5.99 -2.88 7.89
N VAL A 23 6.94 -3.28 7.04
CA VAL A 23 7.33 -2.52 5.83
C VAL A 23 7.53 -3.46 4.65
N GLY A 24 6.72 -3.29 3.61
CA GLY A 24 6.90 -3.88 2.28
C GLY A 24 7.36 -2.83 1.29
N LYS A 25 8.46 -3.08 0.56
CA LYS A 25 8.94 -2.20 -0.50
C LYS A 25 8.88 -2.90 -1.84
N ARG A 26 8.42 -2.19 -2.86
CA ARG A 26 8.36 -2.67 -4.25
C ARG A 26 8.77 -1.59 -5.23
N MET A 27 9.25 -2.00 -6.39
CA MET A 27 9.69 -1.08 -7.43
C MET A 27 9.45 -1.69 -8.81
N TYR A 28 8.81 -0.93 -9.69
CA TYR A 28 8.42 -1.39 -11.02
C TYR A 28 8.81 -0.37 -12.08
N ASN A 29 9.18 -0.85 -13.26
CA ASN A 29 9.41 0.00 -14.43
C ASN A 29 8.08 0.18 -15.16
N VAL A 30 7.70 1.42 -15.43
CA VAL A 30 6.49 1.76 -16.16
C VAL A 30 6.79 2.74 -17.30
N ILE A 31 5.85 2.93 -18.20
CA ILE A 31 5.91 3.99 -19.21
C ILE A 31 5.86 5.37 -18.53
N ASP A 32 6.43 6.39 -19.15
CA ASP A 32 6.62 7.69 -18.47
C ASP A 32 5.29 8.37 -18.10
N CYS A 33 4.28 8.21 -18.94
CA CYS A 33 2.92 8.72 -18.76
C CYS A 33 1.99 7.74 -18.03
N TYR A 34 2.53 6.83 -17.21
CA TYR A 34 1.71 5.84 -16.52
C TYR A 34 0.69 6.51 -15.58
N ASP A 35 -0.59 6.27 -15.85
CA ASP A 35 -1.69 6.79 -15.05
C ASP A 35 -1.97 5.87 -13.85
N LEU A 36 -1.83 6.42 -12.64
CA LEU A 36 -2.11 5.70 -11.40
C LEU A 36 -3.60 5.43 -11.18
N THR A 37 -4.51 6.03 -11.95
CA THR A 37 -5.97 5.90 -11.77
C THR A 37 -6.42 4.45 -11.86
N VAL A 38 -5.96 3.71 -12.88
CA VAL A 38 -6.31 2.29 -13.07
C VAL A 38 -5.81 1.45 -11.91
N LEU A 39 -4.57 1.69 -11.46
CA LEU A 39 -3.99 0.98 -10.31
C LEU A 39 -4.78 1.28 -9.02
N LYS A 40 -5.13 2.54 -8.77
CA LYS A 40 -5.90 2.94 -7.59
C LYS A 40 -7.28 2.29 -7.56
N ALA A 41 -7.98 2.27 -8.69
CA ALA A 41 -9.27 1.59 -8.80
C ALA A 41 -9.14 0.09 -8.49
N ASN A 42 -8.16 -0.58 -9.08
CA ASN A 42 -7.89 -2.00 -8.84
C ASN A 42 -7.54 -2.32 -7.38
N LEU A 43 -6.69 -1.51 -6.76
CA LEU A 43 -6.34 -1.67 -5.34
C LEU A 43 -7.56 -1.45 -4.44
N ASN A 44 -8.39 -0.45 -4.75
CA ASN A 44 -9.65 -0.21 -4.02
C ASN A 44 -10.61 -1.37 -4.17
N ASP A 45 -10.92 -1.83 -5.38
CA ASP A 45 -11.86 -2.94 -5.60
C ASP A 45 -11.44 -4.22 -4.87
N ARG A 46 -10.13 -4.42 -4.68
CA ARG A 46 -9.59 -5.64 -4.08
C ARG A 46 -9.36 -5.57 -2.58
N PHE A 47 -9.03 -4.40 -2.04
CA PHE A 47 -8.58 -4.25 -0.65
C PHE A 47 -9.39 -3.22 0.15
N TYR A 48 -10.39 -2.60 -0.45
CA TYR A 48 -11.30 -1.72 0.28
C TYR A 48 -12.03 -2.51 1.36
N GLU A 49 -12.02 -1.95 2.57
CA GLU A 49 -12.78 -2.41 3.70
C GLU A 49 -13.37 -1.19 4.38
N ASP A 50 -14.47 -1.37 5.12
CA ASP A 50 -15.04 -0.35 5.99
C ASP A 50 -14.66 -0.56 7.46
N TYR A 51 -14.71 0.53 8.23
CA TYR A 51 -14.62 0.40 9.68
C TYR A 51 -15.98 -0.04 10.21
N LEU A 52 -15.94 -0.98 11.15
CA LEU A 52 -17.04 -1.26 12.06
C LEU A 52 -16.96 -0.37 13.30
N TYR A 53 -15.73 -0.02 13.73
CA TYR A 53 -15.46 0.79 14.93
C TYR A 53 -14.23 1.72 14.75
N PRO A 54 -14.20 2.90 15.39
CA PRO A 54 -13.08 3.86 15.27
C PRO A 54 -11.70 3.30 15.66
N GLU A 55 -11.65 2.38 16.63
CA GLU A 55 -10.42 1.80 17.17
C GLU A 55 -9.66 0.97 16.12
N GLN A 56 -10.35 0.53 15.06
CA GLN A 56 -9.74 -0.20 13.94
C GLN A 56 -8.80 0.68 13.09
N PHE A 57 -8.75 1.99 13.32
CA PHE A 57 -7.79 2.88 12.67
C PHE A 57 -6.34 2.41 12.85
N ILE A 58 -6.00 1.81 13.99
CA ILE A 58 -4.65 1.30 14.24
C ILE A 58 -4.26 0.15 13.31
N ASN A 59 -5.24 -0.48 12.65
CA ASN A 59 -5.01 -1.58 11.72
C ASN A 59 -4.76 -1.13 10.28
N ASN A 60 -4.82 0.17 10.00
CA ASN A 60 -4.63 0.69 8.65
C ASN A 60 -3.28 0.32 8.05
N VAL A 61 -3.33 0.08 6.74
CA VAL A 61 -2.17 -0.07 5.89
C VAL A 61 -2.07 1.14 4.97
N TYR A 62 -0.87 1.67 4.85
CA TYR A 62 -0.56 2.87 4.09
C TYR A 62 0.30 2.49 2.90
N ILE A 63 0.01 3.04 1.73
CA ILE A 63 0.81 2.86 0.52
C ILE A 63 1.27 4.24 0.05
N LYS A 64 2.56 4.50 0.13
CA LYS A 64 3.19 5.66 -0.52
C LYS A 64 3.72 5.22 -1.87
N ILE A 65 3.34 5.94 -2.93
CA ILE A 65 3.77 5.71 -4.30
C ILE A 65 4.65 6.88 -4.72
N PHE A 66 5.85 6.59 -5.19
CA PHE A 66 6.82 7.58 -5.61
C PHE A 66 7.21 7.41 -7.07
N LYS A 67 7.34 8.52 -7.80
CA LYS A 67 7.99 8.58 -9.10
C LYS A 67 9.34 9.28 -8.91
N GLY A 68 10.42 8.50 -8.93
CA GLY A 68 11.73 9.01 -8.51
C GLY A 68 11.76 9.39 -7.02
N LYS A 69 11.89 10.68 -6.71
CA LYS A 69 11.87 11.21 -5.33
C LYS A 69 10.54 11.88 -4.95
N GLU A 70 9.66 12.08 -5.92
CA GLU A 70 8.38 12.77 -5.73
C GLU A 70 7.32 11.79 -5.23
N LEU A 71 6.55 12.20 -4.21
CA LEU A 71 5.40 11.43 -3.72
C LEU A 71 4.21 11.72 -4.64
N GLU A 72 3.85 10.75 -5.47
CA GLU A 72 2.74 10.83 -6.41
C GLU A 72 1.39 10.55 -5.74
N SER A 73 1.39 9.65 -4.75
CA SER A 73 0.15 9.24 -4.09
C SER A 73 0.37 8.66 -2.71
N LEU A 74 -0.57 8.92 -1.82
CA LEU A 74 -0.77 8.19 -0.57
C LEU A 74 -2.14 7.51 -0.62
N ILE A 75 -2.17 6.20 -0.41
CA ILE A 75 -3.41 5.41 -0.30
C ILE A 75 -3.47 4.83 1.11
N ILE A 76 -4.66 4.84 1.71
CA ILE A 76 -4.90 4.31 3.04
C ILE A 76 -5.97 3.22 2.92
N PHE A 77 -5.60 1.99 3.27
CA PHE A 77 -6.52 0.87 3.34
C PHE A 77 -6.86 0.54 4.78
N LYS A 78 -8.17 0.57 5.07
CA LYS A 78 -8.72 0.13 6.35
C LYS A 78 -8.51 -1.38 6.50
N GLN A 79 -8.31 -1.87 7.73
CA GLN A 79 -8.27 -3.30 8.03
C GLN A 79 -9.23 -3.55 9.17
N SER A 80 -10.33 -4.23 8.86
CA SER A 80 -11.43 -4.50 9.79
C SER A 80 -11.07 -5.58 10.81
N SER A 81 -10.18 -6.52 10.46
CA SER A 81 -9.74 -7.56 11.37
C SER A 81 -8.91 -6.99 12.52
N THR A 82 -9.22 -7.44 13.74
CA THR A 82 -8.51 -7.08 14.98
C THR A 82 -7.44 -8.12 15.34
N ALA A 83 -7.21 -9.13 14.50
CA ALA A 83 -6.16 -10.12 14.74
C ALA A 83 -4.77 -9.44 14.70
N ASP A 84 -3.86 -9.88 15.57
CA ASP A 84 -2.53 -9.26 15.74
C ASP A 84 -1.73 -9.20 14.42
N ASN A 85 -1.89 -10.21 13.57
CA ASN A 85 -1.20 -10.34 12.29
C ASN A 85 -1.98 -9.77 11.08
N ALA A 86 -3.16 -9.19 11.28
CA ALA A 86 -4.03 -8.72 10.19
C ALA A 86 -3.35 -7.65 9.32
N ARG A 87 -2.54 -6.78 9.96
CA ARG A 87 -1.74 -5.75 9.27
C ARG A 87 -0.67 -6.37 8.38
N GLU A 88 0.08 -7.33 8.92
CA GLU A 88 1.14 -8.03 8.19
C GLU A 88 0.58 -8.79 6.99
N TYR A 89 -0.51 -9.51 7.20
CA TYR A 89 -1.20 -10.22 6.13
C TYR A 89 -1.61 -9.28 4.99
N LYS A 90 -2.21 -8.12 5.32
CA LYS A 90 -2.65 -7.16 4.31
C LYS A 90 -1.50 -6.48 3.58
N VAL A 91 -0.43 -6.10 4.28
CA VAL A 91 0.80 -5.59 3.65
C VAL A 91 1.34 -6.62 2.63
N ASN A 92 1.41 -7.89 3.02
CA ASN A 92 1.90 -8.96 2.16
C ASN A 92 0.98 -9.22 0.96
N GLN A 93 -0.34 -9.22 1.15
CA GLN A 93 -1.32 -9.37 0.06
C GLN A 93 -1.21 -8.24 -0.97
N ILE A 94 -1.07 -6.99 -0.51
CA ILE A 94 -0.88 -5.84 -1.41
C ILE A 94 0.43 -6.00 -2.18
N CYS A 95 1.53 -6.35 -1.50
CA CYS A 95 2.82 -6.58 -2.15
C CYS A 95 2.74 -7.63 -3.25
N LEU A 96 2.14 -8.79 -2.96
CA LEU A 96 1.95 -9.87 -3.93
C LEU A 96 1.07 -9.44 -5.11
N TYR A 97 0.02 -8.68 -4.85
CA TYR A 97 -0.84 -8.18 -5.91
C TYR A 97 -0.13 -7.18 -6.82
N LEU A 98 0.69 -6.28 -6.27
CA LEU A 98 1.50 -5.37 -7.07
C LEU A 98 2.49 -6.15 -7.95
N ASP A 99 3.12 -7.19 -7.40
CA ASP A 99 4.03 -8.06 -8.17
C ASP A 99 3.30 -8.71 -9.35
N TYR A 100 2.08 -9.20 -9.15
CA TYR A 100 1.24 -9.75 -10.22
C TYR A 100 0.80 -8.68 -11.24
N PHE A 101 0.32 -7.53 -10.76
CA PHE A 101 -0.22 -6.45 -11.59
C PHE A 101 0.82 -5.90 -12.57
N PHE A 102 2.08 -5.77 -12.14
CA PHE A 102 3.17 -5.23 -12.96
C PHE A 102 4.01 -6.30 -13.68
N GLN A 103 3.74 -7.60 -13.47
CA GLN A 103 4.32 -8.69 -14.27
C GLN A 103 3.53 -8.97 -15.55
N SER A 104 2.30 -8.45 -15.65
CA SER A 104 1.40 -8.58 -16.80
C SER A 104 1.64 -7.49 -17.83
#